data_AF-A0A9W8K564-F1
#
_entry.id   AF-A0A9W8K564-F1
#
_cell.length_a   1.000
_cell.length_b   1.000
_cell.length_c   1.000
_cell.angle_alpha   90.00
_cell.angle_beta   90.00
_cell.angle_gamma   90.00
#
_symmetry.space_group_name_H-M   'P 1'
#
loop_
_entity.id
_entity.type
_entity.pdbx_description
1 polymer ?
#
loop_
_entity_poly.entity_id
_entity_poly.type
_entity_poly.pdbx_seq_one_letter_code
_entity_poly.pdbx_strand_id
1 'polypeptide(L)'
;MSSSLSSVVSGLVRAQMGTSVSSQVTDDDLDRHVAELILREAKKKAEKYGQQGIRAYISSNLSDSNAPRTNKRFLTSIIKSTDEHNKTLLRAQALAAQEVKQEREEQERRQRRARAEEAAEAERLRRSGKSGKRKRTSDEEGWDRWDGRRAERRKETKAELLLLEVAQQG
;
A
#
# COMPACT_ATOMS: atom_id res chain seq x y z
N MET A 1 -38.27 -13.78 -49.07
CA MET A 1 -38.76 -12.38 -48.98
C MET A 1 -37.54 -11.47 -49.03
N SER A 2 -37.32 -10.79 -50.15
CA SER A 2 -36.23 -9.80 -50.26
C SER A 2 -36.59 -8.59 -49.42
N SER A 3 -35.73 -8.22 -48.48
CA SER A 3 -35.96 -7.09 -47.57
C SER A 3 -35.70 -5.77 -48.31
N SER A 4 -36.45 -4.71 -48.00
CA SER A 4 -36.26 -3.39 -48.63
C SER A 4 -34.84 -2.84 -48.48
N LEU A 5 -34.12 -3.28 -47.45
CA LEU A 5 -32.70 -2.97 -47.25
C LEU A 5 -31.81 -3.65 -48.30
N SER A 6 -32.08 -4.92 -48.63
CA SER A 6 -31.32 -5.67 -49.63
C SER A 6 -31.36 -4.97 -50.99
N SER A 7 -32.56 -4.53 -51.43
CA SER A 7 -32.70 -3.82 -52.70
C SER A 7 -31.99 -2.46 -52.74
N VAL A 8 -31.94 -1.74 -51.61
CA VAL A 8 -31.24 -0.46 -51.50
C VAL A 8 -29.73 -0.67 -51.54
N VAL A 9 -29.23 -1.70 -50.86
CA VAL A 9 -27.79 -2.05 -50.84
C VAL A 9 -27.34 -2.51 -52.22
N SER A 10 -28.05 -3.44 -52.87
CA SER A 10 -27.72 -3.89 -54.23
C SER A 10 -27.79 -2.73 -55.23
N GLY A 11 -28.77 -1.83 -55.10
CA GLY A 11 -28.87 -0.62 -55.91
C GLY A 11 -27.70 0.36 -55.70
N LEU A 12 -27.28 0.57 -54.44
CA LEU A 12 -26.16 1.44 -54.10
C LEU A 12 -24.83 0.87 -54.61
N VAL A 13 -24.59 -0.43 -54.43
CA VAL A 13 -23.37 -1.11 -54.89
C VAL A 13 -23.29 -1.07 -56.42
N ARG A 14 -24.41 -1.31 -57.11
CA ARG A 14 -24.49 -1.22 -58.57
C ARG A 14 -24.26 0.22 -59.07
N ALA A 15 -24.77 1.22 -58.36
CA ALA A 15 -24.52 2.64 -58.66
C ALA A 15 -23.06 3.05 -58.41
N GLN A 16 -22.44 2.58 -57.32
CA GLN A 16 -21.05 2.87 -56.98
C GLN A 16 -20.07 2.26 -57.98
N MET A 17 -20.38 1.08 -58.52
CA MET A 17 -19.59 0.44 -59.57
C MET A 17 -19.79 1.05 -60.97
N GLY A 18 -20.79 1.95 -61.12
CA GLY A 18 -21.03 2.69 -62.36
C GLY A 18 -21.27 1.79 -63.59
N THR A 19 -20.86 2.27 -64.77
CA THR A 19 -21.02 1.58 -66.07
C THR A 19 -20.10 0.37 -66.28
N SER A 20 -19.24 0.05 -65.30
CA SER A 20 -18.26 -1.04 -65.41
C SER A 20 -18.84 -2.43 -65.12
N VAL A 21 -20.03 -2.49 -64.54
CA VAL A 21 -20.74 -3.73 -64.21
C VAL A 21 -21.96 -3.83 -65.14
N SER A 22 -22.02 -4.89 -65.95
CA SER A 22 -23.13 -5.09 -66.87
C SER A 22 -24.45 -5.20 -66.10
N SER A 23 -25.55 -4.73 -66.70
CA SER A 23 -26.90 -4.85 -66.13
C SER A 23 -27.34 -6.31 -65.90
N GLN A 24 -26.53 -7.29 -66.34
CA GLN A 24 -26.76 -8.72 -66.24
C GLN A 24 -26.11 -9.36 -65.00
N VAL A 25 -25.41 -8.61 -64.15
CA VAL A 25 -24.85 -9.17 -62.91
C VAL A 25 -25.98 -9.50 -61.94
N THR A 26 -26.03 -10.78 -61.54
CA THR A 26 -26.99 -11.33 -60.60
C THR A 26 -26.78 -10.75 -59.20
N ASP A 27 -27.87 -10.62 -58.43
CA ASP A 27 -27.77 -10.12 -57.06
C ASP A 27 -26.91 -11.04 -56.18
N ASP A 28 -26.87 -12.35 -56.46
CA ASP A 28 -26.00 -13.31 -55.76
C ASP A 28 -24.50 -12.98 -55.91
N ASP A 29 -24.07 -12.53 -57.10
CA ASP A 29 -22.67 -12.15 -57.33
C ASP A 29 -22.33 -10.80 -56.66
N LEU A 30 -23.30 -9.89 -56.58
CA LEU A 30 -23.16 -8.67 -55.79
C LEU A 30 -23.03 -8.99 -54.30
N ASP A 31 -23.86 -9.90 -53.79
CA ASP A 31 -23.83 -10.31 -52.38
C ASP A 31 -22.50 -10.99 -52.01
N ARG A 32 -21.95 -11.83 -52.89
CA ARG A 32 -20.61 -12.42 -52.71
C ARG A 32 -19.53 -11.35 -52.62
N HIS A 33 -19.58 -10.35 -53.50
CA HIS A 33 -18.63 -9.26 -53.49
C HIS A 33 -18.75 -8.38 -52.24
N VAL A 34 -19.98 -8.09 -51.80
CA VAL A 34 -20.25 -7.38 -50.54
C VAL A 34 -19.74 -8.17 -49.34
N ALA A 35 -19.97 -9.49 -49.31
CA ALA A 35 -19.44 -10.35 -48.27
C ALA A 35 -17.92 -10.31 -48.20
N GLU A 36 -17.24 -10.31 -49.35
CA GLU A 36 -15.78 -10.19 -49.41
C GLU A 36 -15.29 -8.83 -48.88
N LEU A 37 -15.96 -7.73 -49.26
CA LEU A 37 -15.66 -6.39 -48.74
C LEU A 37 -15.79 -6.33 -47.21
N ILE A 38 -16.89 -6.86 -46.67
CA ILE A 38 -17.13 -6.92 -45.23
C ILE A 38 -16.04 -7.72 -44.53
N LEU A 39 -15.65 -8.88 -45.06
CA LEU A 39 -14.57 -9.69 -44.49
C LEU A 39 -13.23 -8.95 -44.50
N ARG A 40 -12.89 -8.28 -45.60
CA ARG A 40 -11.66 -7.48 -45.70
C ARG A 40 -11.67 -6.31 -44.71
N GLU A 41 -12.78 -5.62 -44.56
CA GLU A 41 -12.90 -4.48 -43.65
C GLU A 41 -12.92 -4.92 -42.18
N ALA A 42 -13.60 -6.02 -41.88
CA ALA A 42 -13.63 -6.63 -40.55
C ALA A 42 -12.22 -7.06 -40.10
N LYS A 43 -11.44 -7.71 -40.99
CA LYS A 43 -10.03 -8.06 -40.72
C LYS A 43 -9.18 -6.83 -40.39
N LYS A 44 -9.28 -5.77 -41.21
CA LYS A 44 -8.57 -4.50 -40.97
C LYS A 44 -8.97 -3.85 -39.64
N LYS A 45 -10.26 -3.88 -39.27
CA LYS A 45 -10.74 -3.36 -37.98
C LYS A 45 -10.25 -4.22 -36.81
N ALA A 46 -10.20 -5.54 -36.96
CA ALA A 46 -9.67 -6.45 -35.95
C ALA A 46 -8.17 -6.22 -35.71
N GLU A 47 -7.37 -6.05 -36.76
CA GLU A 47 -5.94 -5.71 -36.64
C GLU A 47 -5.74 -4.36 -35.93
N LYS A 48 -6.50 -3.34 -36.30
CA LYS A 48 -6.47 -2.03 -35.63
C LYS A 48 -6.88 -2.12 -34.17
N TYR A 49 -7.88 -2.93 -33.85
CA TYR A 49 -8.28 -3.20 -32.47
C TYR A 49 -7.18 -3.92 -31.68
N GLY A 50 -6.50 -4.89 -32.30
CA GLY A 50 -5.35 -5.55 -31.67
C GLY A 50 -4.22 -4.57 -31.30
N GLN A 51 -3.98 -3.55 -32.13
CA GLN A 51 -2.95 -2.54 -31.88
C GLN A 51 -3.37 -1.43 -30.91
N GLN A 52 -4.60 -0.93 -31.03
CA GLN A 52 -5.05 0.30 -30.34
C GLN A 52 -6.15 0.05 -29.29
N GLY A 53 -6.61 -1.20 -29.15
CA GLY A 53 -7.72 -1.58 -28.29
C GLY A 53 -9.02 -0.87 -28.68
N ILE A 54 -9.86 -0.60 -27.68
CA ILE A 54 -11.15 0.09 -27.83
C ILE A 54 -10.98 1.48 -28.49
N ARG A 55 -9.79 2.09 -28.37
CA ARG A 55 -9.49 3.39 -28.98
C ARG A 55 -9.60 3.36 -30.51
N ALA A 56 -9.44 2.20 -31.16
CA ALA A 56 -9.62 2.03 -32.60
C ALA A 56 -11.05 2.34 -33.09
N TYR A 57 -12.07 2.12 -32.24
CA TYR A 57 -13.49 2.41 -32.55
C TYR A 57 -13.92 3.80 -32.08
N ILE A 58 -13.15 4.39 -31.19
CA ILE A 58 -13.43 5.68 -30.58
C ILE A 58 -12.78 6.80 -31.41
N SER A 59 -11.56 6.61 -31.93
CA SER A 59 -10.78 7.66 -32.59
C SER A 59 -11.41 8.19 -33.88
N SER A 60 -12.21 7.39 -34.61
CA SER A 60 -12.94 7.86 -35.80
C SER A 60 -14.10 8.79 -35.45
N ASN A 61 -14.69 8.64 -34.26
CA ASN A 61 -15.88 9.37 -33.83
C ASN A 61 -15.55 10.49 -32.81
N LEU A 62 -14.33 10.52 -32.26
CA LEU A 62 -13.88 11.57 -31.33
C LEU A 62 -13.27 12.79 -32.01
N SER A 63 -12.91 12.69 -33.30
CA SER A 63 -12.60 13.84 -34.13
C SER A 63 -13.83 14.72 -34.38
N ASP A 64 -15.02 14.22 -34.13
CA ASP A 64 -16.23 15.03 -34.07
C ASP A 64 -16.21 15.84 -32.77
N SER A 65 -16.10 17.16 -32.92
CA SER A 65 -16.13 18.21 -31.88
C SER A 65 -17.32 18.10 -30.89
N ASN A 66 -18.24 17.15 -31.11
CA ASN A 66 -19.47 16.90 -30.37
C ASN A 66 -19.39 15.71 -29.39
N ALA A 67 -18.24 15.05 -29.25
CA ALA A 67 -18.09 14.01 -28.23
C ALA A 67 -18.31 14.59 -26.82
N PRO A 68 -19.16 14.00 -25.97
CA PRO A 68 -19.46 14.54 -24.64
C PRO A 68 -18.16 14.69 -23.83
N ARG A 69 -17.83 15.92 -23.44
CA ARG A 69 -16.62 16.20 -22.66
C ARG A 69 -16.65 15.36 -21.38
N THR A 70 -15.57 14.61 -21.17
CA THR A 70 -15.38 13.85 -19.93
C THR A 70 -15.54 14.76 -18.70
N ASN A 71 -16.24 14.29 -17.67
CA ASN A 71 -16.51 15.04 -16.45
C ASN A 71 -15.28 15.15 -15.54
N LYS A 72 -14.21 15.78 -16.04
CA LYS A 72 -12.91 15.87 -15.35
C LYS A 72 -13.00 16.71 -14.08
N ARG A 73 -13.77 17.80 -14.11
CA ARG A 73 -13.85 18.75 -12.99
C ARG A 73 -14.50 18.13 -11.75
N PHE A 74 -15.61 17.41 -11.94
CA PHE A 74 -16.28 16.72 -10.85
C PHE A 74 -15.40 15.62 -10.25
N LEU A 75 -14.82 14.75 -11.08
CA LEU A 75 -13.95 13.67 -10.59
C LEU A 75 -12.71 14.21 -9.87
N THR A 76 -12.11 15.28 -10.41
CA THR A 76 -10.98 15.96 -9.74
C THR A 76 -11.40 16.54 -8.39
N SER A 77 -12.62 17.08 -8.29
CA SER A 77 -13.17 17.62 -7.03
C SER A 77 -13.33 16.52 -5.97
N ILE A 78 -13.88 15.37 -6.36
CA ILE A 78 -14.05 14.23 -5.45
C ILE A 78 -12.69 13.76 -4.95
N ILE A 79 -11.75 13.49 -5.86
CA ILE A 79 -10.40 13.00 -5.50
C ILE A 79 -9.71 13.96 -4.54
N LYS A 80 -9.75 15.27 -4.82
CA LYS A 80 -9.14 16.27 -3.94
C LYS A 80 -9.81 16.31 -2.56
N SER A 81 -11.15 16.28 -2.51
CA SER A 81 -11.89 16.30 -1.26
C SER A 81 -11.57 15.07 -0.39
N THR A 82 -11.50 13.88 -1.01
CA THR A 82 -11.13 12.66 -0.30
C THR A 82 -9.68 12.70 0.18
N ASP A 83 -8.75 13.16 -0.65
CA ASP A 83 -7.33 13.26 -0.29
C ASP A 83 -7.11 14.24 0.87
N GLU A 84 -7.82 15.37 0.88
CA GLU A 84 -7.73 16.38 1.93
C GLU A 84 -8.28 15.88 3.27
N HIS A 85 -9.43 15.20 3.24
CA HIS A 85 -9.98 14.53 4.41
C HIS A 85 -9.01 13.47 4.95
N ASN A 86 -8.46 12.61 4.09
CA ASN A 86 -7.50 11.58 4.48
C ASN A 86 -6.22 12.17 5.08
N LYS A 87 -5.69 13.25 4.50
CA LYS A 87 -4.55 13.98 5.07
C LYS A 87 -4.87 14.53 6.46
N THR A 88 -6.09 15.02 6.66
CA THR A 88 -6.52 15.56 7.95
C THR A 88 -6.61 14.46 9.01
N LEU A 89 -7.19 13.30 8.66
CA LEU A 89 -7.23 12.13 9.54
C LEU A 89 -5.82 11.63 9.89
N LEU A 90 -4.92 11.52 8.92
CA LEU A 90 -3.55 11.08 9.16
C LEU A 90 -2.79 12.05 10.09
N ARG A 91 -3.00 13.37 9.92
CA ARG A 91 -2.43 14.37 10.83
C ARG A 91 -3.00 14.25 12.23
N ALA A 92 -4.33 14.11 12.37
CA ALA A 92 -4.98 13.96 13.67
C ALA A 92 -4.48 12.70 14.40
N GLN A 93 -4.35 11.58 13.70
CA GLN A 93 -3.78 10.34 14.24
C GLN A 93 -2.31 10.51 14.64
N ALA A 94 -1.51 11.20 13.82
CA ALA A 94 -0.11 11.46 14.13
C ALA A 94 0.05 12.32 15.40
N LEU A 95 -0.80 13.35 15.57
CA LEU A 95 -0.81 14.19 16.77
C LEU A 95 -1.24 13.37 18.00
N ALA A 96 -2.34 12.62 17.91
CA ALA A 96 -2.78 11.77 19.01
C ALA A 96 -1.73 10.72 19.41
N ALA A 97 -1.03 10.13 18.43
CA ALA A 97 0.06 9.20 18.70
C ALA A 97 1.26 9.88 19.37
N GLN A 98 1.58 11.12 18.98
CA GLN A 98 2.64 11.91 19.63
C GLN A 98 2.28 12.26 21.08
N GLU A 99 1.04 12.67 21.34
CA GLU A 99 0.55 12.98 22.70
C GLU A 99 0.64 11.75 23.60
N VAL A 100 0.14 10.59 23.14
CA VAL A 100 0.23 9.33 23.90
C VAL A 100 1.69 8.95 24.18
N LYS A 101 2.60 9.19 23.23
CA LYS A 101 4.02 8.93 23.43
C LYS A 101 4.62 9.86 24.48
N GLN A 102 4.32 11.15 24.43
CA GLN A 102 4.78 12.14 25.41
C GLN A 102 4.25 11.82 26.81
N GLU A 103 2.97 11.48 26.94
CA GLU A 103 2.38 11.08 28.22
C GLU A 103 3.07 9.85 28.81
N ARG A 104 3.37 8.84 27.99
CA ARG A 104 4.12 7.65 28.43
C ARG A 104 5.53 8.00 28.89
N GLU A 105 6.24 8.84 28.14
CA GLU A 105 7.57 9.31 28.52
C GLU A 105 7.55 10.13 29.83
N GLU A 106 6.54 10.99 30.02
CA GLU A 106 6.35 11.73 31.26
C GLU A 106 6.05 10.82 32.44
N GLN A 107 5.15 9.86 32.28
CA GLN A 107 4.84 8.87 33.32
C GLN A 107 6.10 8.07 33.68
N GLU A 108 6.88 7.64 32.70
CA GLU A 108 8.13 6.94 32.95
C GLU A 108 9.14 7.84 33.67
N ARG A 109 9.28 9.10 33.29
CA ARG A 109 10.15 10.06 33.99
C ARG A 109 9.69 10.29 35.43
N ARG A 110 8.39 10.41 35.68
CA ARG A 110 7.83 10.54 37.03
C ARG A 110 8.10 9.29 37.86
N GLN A 111 7.89 8.10 37.30
CA GLN A 111 8.21 6.83 37.96
C GLN A 111 9.71 6.68 38.26
N ARG A 112 10.58 7.05 37.32
CA ARG A 112 12.05 7.03 37.53
C ARG A 112 12.46 7.98 38.65
N ARG A 113 11.85 9.18 38.73
CA ARG A 113 12.09 10.13 39.83
C ARG A 113 11.60 9.59 41.17
N ALA A 114 10.37 9.05 41.22
CA ALA A 114 9.83 8.47 42.44
C ALA A 114 10.68 7.31 42.98
N ARG A 115 11.14 6.40 42.11
CA ARG A 115 12.05 5.31 42.51
C ARG A 115 13.40 5.83 43.01
N ALA A 116 13.93 6.89 42.40
CA ALA A 116 15.19 7.50 42.82
C ALA A 116 15.05 8.20 44.19
N GLU A 117 13.92 8.86 44.44
CA GLU A 117 13.60 9.48 45.72
C GLU A 117 13.40 8.43 46.82
N GLU A 118 12.68 7.35 46.55
CA GLU A 118 12.51 6.22 47.47
C GLU A 118 13.86 5.57 47.83
N ALA A 119 14.74 5.37 46.84
CA ALA A 119 16.08 4.84 47.06
C ALA A 119 16.96 5.80 47.89
N ALA A 120 16.87 7.10 47.64
CA ALA A 120 17.60 8.13 48.39
C ALA A 120 17.08 8.26 49.83
N GLU A 121 15.77 8.15 50.05
CA GLU A 121 15.16 8.14 51.38
C GLU A 121 15.56 6.89 52.17
N ALA A 122 15.53 5.71 51.54
CA ALA A 122 16.03 4.47 52.13
C ALA A 122 17.52 4.55 52.49
N GLU A 123 18.35 5.19 51.65
CA GLU A 123 19.76 5.45 51.97
C GLU A 123 19.92 6.40 53.18
N ARG A 124 19.11 7.47 53.24
CA ARG A 124 19.11 8.43 54.36
C ARG A 124 18.73 7.76 55.67
N LEU A 125 17.70 6.91 55.67
CA LEU A 125 17.28 6.10 56.83
C LEU A 125 18.38 5.12 57.27
N ARG A 126 19.09 4.50 56.31
CA ARG A 126 20.24 3.64 56.61
C ARG A 126 21.43 4.40 57.22
N ARG A 127 21.70 5.62 56.74
CA ARG A 127 22.78 6.48 57.26
C ARG A 127 22.44 7.06 58.63
N SER A 128 21.20 7.48 58.88
CA SER A 128 20.77 8.00 60.18
C SER A 128 20.71 6.91 61.25
N GLY A 129 20.30 5.68 60.90
CA GLY A 129 20.33 4.52 61.79
C GLY A 129 21.74 4.04 62.17
N LYS A 130 22.78 4.41 61.40
CA LYS A 130 24.18 4.03 61.67
C LYS A 130 24.92 5.01 62.59
N SER A 131 24.30 6.15 62.94
CA SER A 131 24.91 7.18 63.81
C SER A 131 24.92 6.79 65.32
N GLY A 132 24.07 5.86 65.75
CA GLY A 132 23.86 5.56 67.18
C GLY A 132 24.66 4.41 67.79
N LYS A 133 25.51 3.69 67.05
CA LYS A 133 26.30 2.55 67.58
C LYS A 133 27.79 2.69 67.29
N ARG A 134 28.44 3.65 67.96
CA ARG A 134 29.86 3.57 68.31
C ARG A 134 29.98 3.30 69.81
N LYS A 135 29.51 2.12 70.24
CA LYS A 135 29.89 1.55 71.53
C LYS A 135 31.02 0.55 71.26
N ARG A 136 32.19 0.93 71.76
CA ARG A 136 33.40 0.16 72.03
C ARG A 136 33.19 -1.37 72.03
N THR A 137 33.98 -2.07 71.23
CA THR A 137 34.58 -3.37 71.56
C THR A 137 35.68 -3.60 70.52
N SER A 138 36.91 -3.43 70.99
CA SER A 138 38.10 -4.00 70.39
C SER A 138 38.08 -5.46 70.81
N ASP A 139 37.68 -6.36 69.92
CA ASP A 139 38.03 -7.77 69.98
C ASP A 139 37.86 -8.35 68.57
N GLU A 140 38.75 -9.28 68.30
CA GLU A 140 39.11 -9.83 67.01
C GLU A 140 37.95 -10.57 66.30
N GLU A 141 38.21 -10.92 65.04
CA GLU A 141 37.47 -11.89 64.21
C GLU A 141 36.34 -11.37 63.28
N GLY A 142 36.53 -11.67 61.98
CA GLY A 142 35.41 -12.15 61.16
C GLY A 142 34.75 -11.15 60.22
N TRP A 143 35.49 -10.52 59.32
CA TRP A 143 34.89 -10.04 58.07
C TRP A 143 35.61 -10.64 56.88
N ASP A 144 35.05 -11.75 56.40
CA ASP A 144 35.29 -12.28 55.06
C ASP A 144 35.15 -11.16 54.04
N ARG A 145 36.32 -10.79 53.50
CA ARG A 145 36.48 -9.95 52.33
C ARG A 145 35.74 -10.62 51.18
N TRP A 146 34.54 -10.15 50.89
CA TRP A 146 33.76 -10.58 49.72
C TRP A 146 34.58 -10.34 48.44
N ASP A 147 35.24 -11.39 47.97
CA ASP A 147 36.00 -11.42 46.71
C ASP A 147 35.02 -11.62 45.55
N GLY A 148 34.99 -10.65 44.62
CA GLY A 148 34.12 -10.61 43.44
C GLY A 148 34.24 -11.79 42.48
N ARG A 149 35.16 -12.75 42.69
CA ARG A 149 35.32 -13.95 41.86
C ARG A 149 34.11 -14.89 41.80
N ARG A 150 33.13 -14.79 42.71
CA ARG A 150 31.93 -15.67 42.69
C ARG A 150 30.86 -15.21 41.68
N ALA A 151 30.87 -13.94 41.28
CA ALA A 151 29.88 -13.39 40.35
C ALA A 151 30.19 -13.69 38.88
N GLU A 152 31.48 -13.86 38.52
CA GLU A 152 31.88 -14.17 37.15
C GLU A 152 31.59 -15.62 36.75
N ARG A 153 31.86 -16.59 37.64
CA ARG A 153 31.54 -18.02 37.37
C ARG A 153 30.06 -18.31 37.08
N ARG A 154 29.14 -17.51 37.64
CA ARG A 154 27.69 -17.62 37.38
C ARG A 154 27.27 -17.03 36.02
N LYS A 155 28.06 -16.12 35.46
CA LYS A 155 27.78 -15.53 34.14
C LYS A 155 28.32 -16.43 33.03
N GLU A 156 29.49 -17.03 33.22
CA GLU A 156 30.09 -17.98 32.27
C GLU A 156 29.23 -19.22 32.09
N THR A 157 28.79 -19.85 33.17
CA THR A 157 27.90 -21.05 33.11
C THR A 157 26.56 -20.77 32.43
N LYS A 158 26.02 -19.57 32.58
CA LYS A 158 24.77 -19.18 31.91
C LYS A 158 24.97 -18.89 30.41
N ALA A 159 26.13 -18.34 30.04
CA ALA A 159 26.48 -18.13 28.63
C ALA A 159 26.75 -19.46 27.91
N GLU A 160 27.43 -20.41 28.55
CA GLU A 160 27.64 -21.75 28.00
C GLU A 160 26.34 -22.54 27.84
N LEU A 161 25.41 -22.45 28.79
CA LEU A 161 24.09 -23.07 28.68
C LEU A 161 23.27 -22.50 27.51
N LEU A 162 23.31 -21.17 27.31
CA LEU A 162 22.61 -20.53 26.19
C LEU A 162 23.24 -20.90 24.83
N LEU A 163 24.56 -21.08 24.76
CA LEU A 163 25.24 -21.54 23.54
C LEU A 163 24.91 -23.00 23.20
N LEU A 164 24.76 -23.87 24.20
CA LEU A 164 24.31 -25.25 24.01
C LEU A 164 22.84 -25.35 23.57
N GLU A 165 21.98 -24.49 24.08
CA GLU A 165 20.55 -24.45 23.71
C GLU A 165 20.36 -23.97 22.25
N VAL A 166 21.13 -22.97 21.81
CA VAL A 166 21.10 -22.49 20.42
C VAL A 166 21.64 -23.55 19.44
N ALA A 167 22.60 -24.38 19.86
CA ALA A 167 23.15 -25.46 19.03
C ALA A 167 22.20 -26.66 18.84
N GLN A 168 21.17 -26.80 19.67
CA GLN A 168 20.17 -27.88 19.57
C GLN A 168 18.92 -27.51 18.74
N GLN A 169 18.78 -26.24 18.34
CA GLN A 169 17.60 -25.73 17.62
C GLN A 169 17.86 -25.46 16.11
N GLY A 170 19.02 -25.84 15.58
CA GLY A 170 19.34 -25.84 14.15
C GLY A 170 19.49 -27.24 13.61
#